data_AF-A0A2E1HNF0-F1
#
_entry.id   AF-A0A2E1HNF0-F1
#
_cell.length_a   1.000
_cell.length_b   1.000
_cell.length_c   1.000
_cell.angle_alpha   90.00
_cell.angle_beta   90.00
_cell.angle_gamma   90.00
#
_symmetry.space_group_name_H-M   'P 1'
#
loop_
_entity.id
_entity.type
_entity.pdbx_description
1 polymer ?
#
loop_
_entity_poly.entity_id
_entity_poly.type
_entity_poly.pdbx_seq_one_letter_code
_entity_poly.pdbx_strand_id
1 'polypeptide(L)'
;MSKQLTDEEAKHLMRNNADKRSRYNWFDWLDGNWHQIIRGVDYECSDKAFRNLVYLQKKNHGSIRALKIEDGFLIKKVGWECTLQSQKIG
;
A
#
# COMPACT_ATOMS: atom_id res chain seq x y z
N MET A 1 21.71 -24.74 2.68
CA MET A 1 22.80 -23.75 2.77
C MET A 1 22.44 -22.55 1.91
N SER A 2 22.55 -21.33 2.43
CA SER A 2 22.36 -20.11 1.63
C SER A 2 23.65 -19.77 0.87
N LYS A 3 23.54 -19.35 -0.40
CA LYS A 3 24.66 -18.78 -1.16
C LYS A 3 24.82 -17.31 -0.76
N GLN A 4 26.03 -16.90 -0.39
CA GLN A 4 26.36 -15.49 -0.18
C GLN A 4 26.66 -14.86 -1.54
N LEU A 5 26.02 -13.73 -1.83
CA LEU A 5 26.14 -13.04 -3.12
C LEU A 5 27.15 -11.90 -3.01
N THR A 6 27.83 -11.62 -4.12
CA THR A 6 28.61 -10.39 -4.30
C THR A 6 27.69 -9.20 -4.57
N ASP A 7 28.17 -7.98 -4.34
CA ASP A 7 27.40 -6.75 -4.58
C ASP A 7 26.92 -6.63 -6.03
N GLU A 8 27.70 -7.10 -7.00
CA GLU A 8 27.33 -7.04 -8.42
C GLU A 8 26.27 -8.07 -8.80
N GLU A 9 26.34 -9.29 -8.24
CA GLU A 9 25.26 -10.27 -8.37
C GLU A 9 23.96 -9.75 -7.74
N ALA A 10 24.05 -9.13 -6.55
CA ALA A 10 22.91 -8.53 -5.88
C ALA A 10 22.30 -7.37 -6.70
N LYS A 11 23.13 -6.46 -7.24
CA LYS A 11 22.67 -5.37 -8.12
C LYS A 11 22.00 -5.90 -9.38
N HIS A 12 22.53 -6.95 -10.00
CA HIS A 12 21.93 -7.55 -11.18
C HIS A 12 20.55 -8.16 -10.86
N LEU A 13 20.44 -8.88 -9.74
CA LEU A 13 19.16 -9.40 -9.27
C LEU A 13 18.17 -8.29 -8.91
N MET A 14 18.62 -7.22 -8.24
CA MET A 14 17.78 -6.05 -7.92
C MET A 14 17.27 -5.34 -9.17
N ARG A 15 18.10 -5.16 -10.20
CA ARG A 15 17.69 -4.56 -11.48
C ARG A 15 16.69 -5.45 -12.22
N ASN A 16 16.95 -6.75 -12.26
CA ASN A 16 16.09 -7.70 -12.96
C ASN A 16 14.78 -8.01 -12.18
N ASN A 17 14.76 -7.76 -10.88
CA ASN A 17 13.60 -7.87 -10.01
C ASN A 17 13.17 -6.50 -9.47
N ALA A 18 13.40 -5.42 -10.24
CA ALA A 18 13.07 -4.07 -9.83
C ALA A 18 11.64 -4.04 -9.29
N ASP A 19 11.52 -3.70 -8.01
CA ASP A 19 10.39 -4.06 -7.17
C ASP A 19 9.09 -3.54 -7.79
N LYS A 20 8.25 -4.45 -8.34
CA LYS A 20 6.92 -4.09 -8.89
C LYS A 20 6.08 -3.32 -7.88
N ARG A 21 6.37 -3.48 -6.58
CA ARG A 21 5.72 -2.77 -5.46
C ARG A 21 5.96 -1.26 -5.44
N SER A 22 7.01 -0.78 -6.11
CA SER A 22 7.28 0.66 -6.30
C SER A 22 6.46 1.30 -7.42
N ARG A 23 5.72 0.50 -8.20
CA ARG A 23 4.93 0.96 -9.37
C ARG A 23 3.44 1.11 -9.10
N TYR A 24 2.98 0.93 -7.86
CA TYR A 24 1.57 1.11 -7.54
C TYR A 24 1.18 2.59 -7.64
N ASN A 25 -0.03 2.84 -8.12
CA ASN A 25 -0.56 4.18 -8.42
C ASN A 25 -1.01 4.91 -7.15
N TRP A 26 -0.11 5.04 -6.17
CA TRP A 26 -0.42 5.59 -4.84
C TRP A 26 -0.99 7.00 -4.88
N PHE A 27 -0.52 7.85 -5.79
CA PHE A 27 -1.05 9.21 -5.95
C PHE A 27 -2.51 9.20 -6.39
N ASP A 28 -2.87 8.32 -7.31
CA ASP A 28 -4.24 8.20 -7.82
C ASP A 28 -5.16 7.58 -6.76
N TRP A 29 -4.69 6.55 -6.05
CA TRP A 29 -5.49 5.86 -5.04
C TRP A 29 -5.63 6.62 -3.71
N LEU A 30 -4.76 7.60 -3.44
CA LEU A 30 -4.74 8.38 -2.20
C LEU A 30 -5.08 9.85 -2.44
N ASP A 31 -6.02 10.10 -3.34
CA ASP A 31 -6.55 11.42 -3.72
C ASP A 31 -7.54 12.01 -2.70
N GLY A 32 -8.07 11.20 -1.77
CA GLY A 32 -9.08 11.60 -0.78
C GLY A 32 -10.45 10.95 -0.98
N ASN A 33 -10.62 10.17 -2.04
CA ASN A 33 -11.80 9.34 -2.29
C ASN A 33 -11.60 7.91 -1.82
N TRP A 34 -12.67 7.13 -1.79
CA TRP A 34 -12.59 5.69 -1.54
C TRP A 34 -12.24 4.97 -2.85
N HIS A 35 -11.17 4.19 -2.80
CA HIS A 35 -10.72 3.36 -3.91
C HIS A 35 -10.77 1.89 -3.53
N GLN A 36 -11.34 1.08 -4.40
CA GLN A 36 -11.29 -0.38 -4.32
C GLN A 36 -10.03 -0.86 -5.05
N ILE A 37 -9.17 -1.56 -4.33
CA ILE A 37 -7.90 -2.06 -4.83
C ILE A 37 -7.92 -3.59 -4.76
N ILE A 38 -7.86 -4.26 -5.90
CA ILE A 38 -8.11 -5.70 -6.07
C ILE A 38 -6.80 -6.48 -6.26
N ARG A 39 -6.67 -7.61 -5.54
CA ARG A 39 -5.51 -8.49 -5.66
C ARG A 39 -5.47 -9.17 -7.03
N GLY A 40 -4.30 -9.17 -7.66
CA GLY A 40 -4.09 -9.73 -9.00
C GLY A 40 -4.48 -8.79 -10.14
N VAL A 41 -5.11 -7.65 -9.84
CA VAL A 41 -5.43 -6.58 -10.81
C VAL A 41 -4.57 -5.35 -10.51
N ASP A 42 -4.73 -4.80 -9.31
CA ASP A 42 -4.06 -3.55 -8.91
C ASP A 42 -2.75 -3.81 -8.15
N TYR A 43 -2.65 -4.95 -7.45
CA TYR A 43 -1.44 -5.37 -6.75
C TYR A 43 -1.22 -6.88 -6.82
N GLU A 44 0.04 -7.30 -6.94
CA GLU A 44 0.39 -8.71 -7.12
C GLU A 44 0.84 -9.40 -5.81
N CYS A 45 1.19 -8.62 -4.77
CA CYS A 45 1.70 -9.19 -3.53
C CYS A 45 0.59 -9.74 -2.61
N SER A 46 0.97 -10.45 -1.55
CA SER A 46 0.01 -10.92 -0.55
C SER A 46 -0.67 -9.76 0.16
N ASP A 47 -1.90 -9.96 0.63
CA ASP A 47 -2.68 -8.92 1.33
C ASP A 47 -1.95 -8.37 2.57
N LYS A 48 -1.21 -9.23 3.27
CA LYS A 48 -0.37 -8.83 4.41
C LYS A 48 0.73 -7.87 3.96
N ALA A 49 1.42 -8.18 2.87
CA ALA A 49 2.45 -7.32 2.31
C ALA A 49 1.86 -6.01 1.79
N PHE A 50 0.73 -6.07 1.08
CA PHE A 50 0.03 -4.88 0.58
C PHE A 50 -0.39 -3.94 1.72
N ARG A 51 -1.00 -4.48 2.78
CA ARG A 51 -1.38 -3.70 3.96
C ARG A 51 -0.17 -2.99 4.60
N ASN A 52 0.98 -3.64 4.66
CA ASN A 52 2.21 -3.01 5.15
C ASN A 52 2.65 -1.85 4.24
N LEU A 53 2.57 -2.01 2.92
CA LEU A 53 2.87 -0.93 1.98
C LEU A 53 1.93 0.27 2.16
N VAL A 54 0.63 0.03 2.34
CA VAL A 54 -0.35 1.09 2.65
C VAL A 54 0.05 1.85 3.92
N TYR A 55 0.55 1.17 4.96
CA TYR A 55 1.02 1.82 6.17
C TYR A 55 2.30 2.62 5.97
N LEU A 56 3.21 2.17 5.10
CA LEU A 56 4.40 2.94 4.74
C LEU A 56 4.03 4.25 4.03
N GLN A 57 2.96 4.23 3.21
CA GLN A 57 2.47 5.44 2.54
C GLN A 57 1.92 6.51 3.49
N LYS A 58 1.65 6.19 4.76
CA LYS A 58 1.25 7.20 5.74
C LYS A 58 2.30 8.30 5.93
N LYS A 59 3.58 7.97 5.75
CA LYS A 59 4.68 8.94 5.82
C LYS A 59 4.65 9.96 4.69
N ASN A 60 4.18 9.55 3.51
CA ASN A 60 4.19 10.37 2.30
C ASN A 60 2.84 11.09 2.06
N HIS A 61 1.73 10.44 2.41
CA HIS A 61 0.37 10.92 2.11
C HIS A 61 -0.43 11.33 3.35
N GLY A 62 0.09 11.13 4.55
CA GLY A 62 -0.61 11.41 5.81
C GLY A 62 -1.54 10.28 6.25
N SER A 63 -2.63 10.61 6.94
CA SER A 63 -3.55 9.59 7.46
C SER A 63 -4.27 8.84 6.33
N ILE A 64 -4.27 7.50 6.39
CA ILE A 64 -4.93 6.62 5.42
C ILE A 64 -5.84 5.66 6.18
N ARG A 65 -7.10 5.54 5.76
CA ARG A 65 -7.98 4.42 6.13
C ARG A 65 -7.77 3.28 5.15
N ALA A 66 -7.72 2.06 5.68
CA ALA A 66 -7.63 0.84 4.90
C ALA A 66 -8.53 -0.22 5.54
N LEU A 67 -9.44 -0.78 4.77
CA LEU A 67 -10.34 -1.87 5.16
C LEU A 67 -10.11 -3.06 4.25
N LYS A 68 -9.95 -4.26 4.83
CA LYS A 68 -9.88 -5.50 4.06
C LYS A 68 -11.29 -5.85 3.58
N ILE A 69 -11.41 -6.11 2.29
CA ILE A 69 -12.59 -6.71 1.65
C ILE A 69 -12.20 -8.07 1.08
N GLU A 70 -13.16 -8.86 0.60
CA GLU A 70 -12.95 -10.23 0.08
C GLU A 70 -11.76 -10.30 -0.89
N ASP A 71 -11.80 -9.50 -1.96
CA ASP A 71 -10.80 -9.57 -3.04
C ASP A 71 -9.68 -8.54 -2.96
N GLY A 72 -9.61 -7.77 -1.87
CA GLY A 72 -8.65 -6.67 -1.82
C GLY A 72 -8.85 -5.72 -0.66
N PHE A 73 -8.72 -4.42 -0.92
CA PHE A 73 -8.83 -3.37 0.08
C PHE A 73 -9.64 -2.18 -0.40
N LEU A 74 -10.39 -1.57 0.52
CA LEU A 74 -10.87 -0.21 0.37
C LEU A 74 -9.88 0.74 1.05
N ILE A 75 -9.32 1.68 0.30
CA ILE A 75 -8.40 2.69 0.83
C ILE A 75 -8.88 4.10 0.56
N LYS A 76 -8.56 5.02 1.47
CA LYS A 76 -8.84 6.45 1.33
C LYS A 76 -7.84 7.26 2.14
N LYS A 77 -7.30 8.32 1.53
CA LYS A 77 -6.59 9.38 2.26
C LYS A 77 -7.59 10.18 3.10
N VAL A 78 -7.27 10.39 4.37
CA VAL A 78 -8.13 11.11 5.32
C VAL A 78 -7.52 12.49 5.56
N GLY A 79 -8.30 13.54 5.32
CA GLY A 79 -7.97 14.88 5.82
C GLY A 79 -8.04 14.93 7.35
N TRP A 80 -7.43 15.94 7.96
CA TRP A 80 -7.45 16.17 9.42
C TRP A 80 -8.88 16.34 10.00
N GLU A 81 -9.90 16.50 9.16
CA GLU A 81 -11.25 16.88 9.56
C GLU A 81 -12.22 15.72 9.87
N CYS A 82 -11.72 14.48 9.99
CA CYS A 82 -12.60 13.31 10.21
C CYS A 82 -12.52 12.74 11.65
N THR A 83 -12.42 13.62 12.65
CA THR A 83 -12.47 13.26 14.09
C THR A 83 -13.70 13.80 14.82
N LEU A 84 -14.66 14.43 14.14
CA LEU A 84 -15.81 15.09 14.79
C LEU A 84 -17.20 14.46 14.55
N GLN A 85 -17.28 13.19 14.11
CA GLN A 85 -18.58 12.50 13.99
C GLN A 85 -18.76 11.28 14.91
N SER A 86 -17.85 11.03 15.85
CA SER A 86 -18.05 9.98 16.87
C SER A 86 -18.59 10.50 18.21
N GLN A 87 -18.95 11.78 18.32
CA GLN A 87 -19.68 12.33 19.47
C GLN A 87 -21.01 12.92 18.99
N LYS A 88 -21.96 12.06 18.64
CA LYS A 88 -23.41 12.32 18.60
C LYS A 88 -24.05 11.11 17.93
N ILE A 89 -24.26 10.00 18.66
CA ILE A 89 -25.50 9.19 18.67
C ILE A 89 -25.38 8.24 19.88
N GLY A 90 -26.32 8.31 20.83
CA GLY A 90 -26.50 7.32 21.91
C GLY A 90 -26.35 7.91 23.30
#